data_AF-L5MD36-F1
#
_entry.id   AF-L5MD36-F1
#
_cell.length_a   1.000
_cell.length_b   1.000
_cell.length_c   1.000
_cell.angle_alpha   90.00
_cell.angle_beta   90.00
_cell.angle_gamma   90.00
#
_symmetry.space_group_name_H-M   'P 1'
#
loop_
_entity.id
_entity.type
_entity.pdbx_description
1 polymer ?
#
loop_
_entity_poly.entity_id
_entity_poly.type
_entity_poly.pdbx_seq_one_letter_code
_entity_poly.pdbx_strand_id
1 'polypeptide(L)'
;MSNCRVRPTFHQSDILSTAQLLVERIDHQGPAPVLSVCPLVNEVFFSNLLHDVLREDHSLLSRAVSMKVENFTEINEISELFDIFTYNKGASMVRMLSSFLSENLFISALKSYLETFSYSNAKQDDLWRHFQMAIDDQSKIVLPATVKSIMDSWTYQSGFPVITLNVSTGVMKQEPFYLGKVKNQTLLTHNDTWIVPVLWMKNGITQSLVWLDKSSKLFPEMQISNFDHDWVILNLNMTGYYRVNYDKLGWKKLNQQLEKDHKAIPVIHRLQLIDDAFSLSKNNYIEIETALDLTKYLAEEDEIIVWHTVLVNLLPSNFVSDVGNYDTYTLLKLCLAKHFPTLISILLLCRYGIHSLVTIMYLIGRTISTDLQVMELQQFFNPMLEEHQRLEVHAKLQAIKNENLTNKNQSAGIAAWLRKNT
;
A
#
# COMPACT_ATOMS: atom_id res chain seq x y z
N MET A 1 40.56 -20.57 27.48
CA MET A 1 39.17 -20.32 27.93
C MET A 1 39.05 -18.84 28.26
N SER A 2 38.54 -18.07 27.32
CA SER A 2 38.34 -16.63 27.42
C SER A 2 37.00 -16.30 26.77
N ASN A 3 36.14 -15.63 27.53
CA ASN A 3 34.79 -15.24 27.15
C ASN A 3 34.79 -14.21 26.02
N CYS A 4 34.13 -14.50 24.91
CA CYS A 4 33.63 -13.50 23.96
C CYS A 4 32.10 -13.52 23.98
N ARG A 5 31.48 -12.61 24.73
CA ARG A 5 30.07 -12.24 24.56
C ARG A 5 30.01 -11.22 23.43
N VAL A 6 29.44 -11.61 22.29
CA VAL A 6 28.97 -10.64 21.28
C VAL A 6 27.49 -10.40 21.56
N ARG A 7 27.16 -9.23 22.12
CA ARG A 7 25.78 -8.72 22.15
C ARG A 7 25.52 -8.00 20.84
N PRO A 8 24.43 -8.27 20.11
CA PRO A 8 23.90 -7.30 19.16
C PRO A 8 23.17 -6.22 19.99
N THR A 9 23.79 -5.06 20.13
CA THR A 9 23.10 -3.83 20.55
C THR A 9 22.39 -3.25 19.33
N PHE A 10 21.12 -3.57 19.15
CA PHE A 10 20.22 -2.71 18.37
C PHE A 10 19.64 -1.68 19.33
N HIS A 11 19.91 -0.40 19.04
CA HIS A 11 19.45 0.72 19.85
C HIS A 11 17.93 0.83 19.77
N GLN A 12 17.27 0.51 20.88
CA GLN A 12 15.83 0.68 21.12
C GLN A 12 15.40 2.16 21.19
N SER A 13 16.32 3.11 20.96
CA SER A 13 16.11 4.55 21.05
C SER A 13 15.48 5.18 19.80
N ASP A 14 15.59 4.56 18.63
CA ASP A 14 15.25 5.26 17.38
C ASP A 14 13.76 5.19 17.03
N ILE A 15 13.04 4.19 17.55
CA ILE A 15 11.59 4.04 17.36
C ILE A 15 10.80 4.88 18.38
N LEU A 16 11.30 5.00 19.61
CA LEU A 16 10.73 5.86 20.65
C LEU A 16 10.99 7.35 20.38
N SER A 17 12.18 7.69 19.86
CA SER A 17 12.56 9.05 19.44
C SER A 17 11.56 9.65 18.43
N THR A 18 11.17 8.87 17.42
CA THR A 18 10.30 9.35 16.34
C THR A 18 8.85 9.58 16.81
N ALA A 19 8.35 8.75 17.73
CA ALA A 19 7.00 8.92 18.30
C ALA A 19 6.94 10.06 19.34
N GLN A 20 8.01 10.27 20.11
CA GLN A 20 8.08 11.30 21.16
C GLN A 20 8.26 12.71 20.57
N LEU A 21 8.98 12.85 19.45
CA LEU A 21 9.08 14.09 18.68
C LEU A 21 7.76 14.51 17.98
N LEU A 22 6.85 13.56 17.75
CA LEU A 22 5.53 13.81 17.17
C LEU A 22 4.51 14.33 18.18
N VAL A 23 4.65 13.97 19.46
CA VAL A 23 3.73 14.39 20.53
C VAL A 23 4.13 15.76 21.12
N GLU A 24 5.43 16.06 21.26
CA GLU A 24 5.88 17.35 21.83
C GLU A 24 5.70 18.56 20.90
N ARG A 25 5.42 18.36 19.62
CA ARG A 25 5.17 19.46 18.66
C ARG A 25 3.73 20.00 18.66
N ILE A 26 2.82 19.36 19.40
CA ILE A 26 1.40 19.72 19.41
C ILE A 26 1.08 20.87 20.40
N ASP A 27 1.90 21.12 21.43
CA ASP A 27 1.55 22.05 22.51
C ASP A 27 2.12 23.48 22.40
N HIS A 28 2.97 23.77 21.41
CA HIS A 28 3.65 25.08 21.32
C HIS A 28 3.70 25.63 19.89
N GLN A 29 2.58 26.16 19.39
CA GLN A 29 2.58 27.34 18.50
C GLN A 29 1.16 27.90 18.30
N GLY A 30 1.02 29.22 18.49
CA GLY A 30 -0.22 29.98 18.28
C GLY A 30 -0.67 30.02 16.81
N PRO A 31 -1.77 30.74 16.49
CA PRO A 31 -2.54 30.49 15.28
C PRO A 31 -1.84 31.05 14.04
N ALA A 32 -1.20 30.18 13.28
CA ALA A 32 -0.82 30.39 11.88
C ALA A 32 -1.87 29.73 10.96
N PRO A 33 -2.09 30.25 9.73
CA PRO A 33 -3.21 29.85 8.90
C PRO A 33 -3.12 28.36 8.54
N VAL A 34 -4.20 27.63 8.83
CA VAL A 34 -4.33 26.19 8.67
C VAL A 34 -4.33 25.82 7.18
N LEU A 35 -3.15 25.53 6.64
CA LEU A 35 -2.98 24.70 5.44
C LEU A 35 -2.73 23.27 5.94
N SER A 36 -3.59 22.34 5.51
CA SER A 36 -3.63 20.93 5.92
C SER A 36 -2.43 20.14 5.40
N VAL A 37 -1.23 20.36 5.94
CA VAL A 37 0.03 19.73 5.45
C VAL A 37 0.58 18.70 6.46
N CYS A 38 -0.30 17.83 6.98
CA CYS A 38 0.12 16.57 7.57
C CYS A 38 -0.66 15.45 6.86
N PRO A 39 0.01 14.48 6.20
CA PRO A 39 -0.69 13.32 5.68
C PRO A 39 -1.46 12.66 6.82
N LEU A 40 -2.75 12.42 6.59
CA LEU A 40 -3.63 11.80 7.57
C LEU A 40 -3.04 10.42 7.95
N VAL A 41 -3.28 9.96 9.17
CA VAL A 41 -2.77 8.67 9.70
C VAL A 41 -2.89 7.49 8.70
N ASN A 42 -3.96 7.48 7.89
CA ASN A 42 -4.22 6.44 6.88
C ASN A 42 -3.23 6.46 5.71
N GLU A 43 -2.86 7.65 5.23
CA GLU A 43 -1.92 7.86 4.13
C GLU A 43 -0.50 7.42 4.51
N VAL A 44 -0.08 7.78 5.73
CA VAL A 44 1.20 7.36 6.29
C VAL A 44 1.24 5.84 6.48
N PHE A 45 0.17 5.25 7.02
CA PHE A 45 0.09 3.79 7.17
C PHE A 45 0.14 3.08 5.81
N PHE A 46 -0.56 3.61 4.81
CA PHE A 46 -0.52 3.05 3.46
C PHE A 46 0.90 3.07 2.90
N SER A 47 1.53 4.24 2.88
CA SER A 47 2.85 4.43 2.27
C SER A 47 3.96 3.64 2.95
N ASN A 48 3.92 3.50 4.28
CA ASN A 48 5.04 2.93 5.05
C ASN A 48 4.89 1.45 5.40
N LEU A 49 3.66 0.92 5.39
CA LEU A 49 3.40 -0.45 5.85
C LEU A 49 2.62 -1.26 4.82
N LEU A 50 1.44 -0.79 4.42
CA LEU A 50 0.49 -1.58 3.64
C LEU A 50 0.95 -1.79 2.19
N HIS A 51 1.41 -0.72 1.52
CA HIS A 51 1.81 -0.77 0.11
C HIS A 51 2.91 -1.82 -0.13
N ASP A 52 3.97 -1.80 0.69
CA ASP A 52 5.10 -2.71 0.52
C ASP A 52 4.69 -4.17 0.75
N VAL A 53 3.94 -4.46 1.81
CA VAL A 53 3.55 -5.84 2.09
C VAL A 53 2.54 -6.37 1.09
N LEU A 54 1.61 -5.55 0.56
CA LEU A 54 0.69 -5.97 -0.51
C LEU A 54 1.40 -6.23 -1.85
N ARG A 55 2.62 -5.71 -2.05
CA ARG A 55 3.43 -5.99 -3.23
C ARG A 55 4.12 -7.34 -3.14
N GLU A 56 4.59 -7.71 -1.94
CA GLU A 56 5.33 -8.95 -1.69
C GLU A 56 4.41 -10.14 -1.32
N ASP A 57 3.25 -9.87 -0.71
CA ASP A 57 2.31 -10.90 -0.23
C ASP A 57 1.41 -11.37 -1.37
N HIS A 58 1.57 -12.62 -1.80
CA HIS A 58 0.70 -13.22 -2.80
C HIS A 58 0.58 -14.72 -2.56
N SER A 59 -0.53 -15.32 -3.00
CA SER A 59 -0.94 -16.67 -2.60
C SER A 59 0.09 -17.78 -2.91
N LEU A 60 0.98 -17.59 -3.89
CA LEU A 60 1.93 -18.62 -4.35
C LEU A 60 3.29 -18.66 -3.65
N LEU A 61 3.81 -17.55 -3.11
CA LEU A 61 5.18 -17.49 -2.54
C LEU A 61 5.27 -16.83 -1.16
N SER A 62 4.13 -16.49 -0.56
CA SER A 62 4.09 -15.89 0.78
C SER A 62 3.83 -16.91 1.88
N ARG A 63 4.11 -16.51 3.13
CA ARG A 63 3.76 -17.28 4.32
C ARG A 63 2.61 -16.65 5.10
N ALA A 64 1.94 -17.47 5.90
CA ALA A 64 0.98 -17.01 6.89
C ALA A 64 1.69 -16.22 8.00
N VAL A 65 0.96 -15.33 8.69
CA VAL A 65 1.48 -14.58 9.85
C VAL A 65 1.81 -15.54 10.98
N SER A 66 0.88 -16.45 11.25
CA SER A 66 0.99 -17.45 12.30
C SER A 66 1.37 -18.80 11.70
N MET A 67 2.53 -19.31 12.11
CA MET A 67 3.05 -20.61 11.72
C MET A 67 3.14 -21.52 12.93
N LYS A 68 2.98 -22.83 12.69
CA LYS A 68 3.10 -23.84 13.73
C LYS A 68 4.57 -24.00 14.12
N VAL A 69 4.83 -24.16 15.41
CA VAL A 69 6.21 -24.28 15.94
C VAL A 69 6.91 -25.51 15.35
N GLU A 70 6.14 -26.58 15.10
CA GLU A 70 6.63 -27.81 14.48
C GLU A 70 7.18 -27.62 13.06
N ASN A 71 6.91 -26.49 12.42
CA ASN A 71 7.46 -26.14 11.11
C ASN A 71 8.91 -25.63 11.19
N PHE A 72 9.43 -25.35 12.40
CA PHE A 72 10.79 -24.85 12.61
C PHE A 72 11.64 -25.95 13.26
N THR A 73 12.63 -26.42 12.51
CA THR A 73 13.61 -27.43 12.93
C THR A 73 14.97 -26.82 13.27
N GLU A 74 15.29 -25.64 12.73
CA GLU A 74 16.55 -24.94 12.92
C GLU A 74 16.37 -23.51 13.48
N ILE A 75 17.42 -22.96 14.12
CA ILE A 75 17.38 -21.64 14.78
C ILE A 75 17.34 -20.48 13.76
N ASN A 76 17.98 -20.64 12.61
CA ASN A 76 17.93 -19.70 11.49
C ASN A 76 16.48 -19.47 11.00
N GLU A 77 15.65 -20.52 10.92
CA GLU A 77 14.26 -20.41 10.48
C GLU A 77 13.41 -19.56 11.44
N ILE A 78 13.75 -19.53 12.74
CA ILE A 78 13.13 -18.60 13.71
C ILE A 78 13.54 -17.16 13.40
N SER A 79 14.78 -16.94 12.94
CA SER A 79 15.25 -15.60 12.60
C SER A 79 14.59 -15.07 11.33
N GLU A 80 14.14 -15.94 10.44
CA GLU A 80 13.36 -15.59 9.24
C GLU A 80 11.95 -15.09 9.58
N LEU A 81 11.42 -15.38 10.77
CA LEU A 81 10.13 -14.84 11.21
C LEU A 81 10.15 -13.34 11.47
N PHE A 82 11.32 -12.72 11.58
CA PHE A 82 11.47 -11.27 11.77
C PHE A 82 11.41 -10.52 10.44
N ASP A 83 10.32 -10.71 9.68
CA ASP A 83 10.13 -10.19 8.33
C ASP A 83 8.88 -9.30 8.20
N ILE A 84 8.64 -8.83 6.97
CA ILE A 84 7.49 -7.97 6.64
C ILE A 84 6.12 -8.62 6.91
N PHE A 85 6.00 -9.95 6.96
CA PHE A 85 4.72 -10.61 7.22
C PHE A 85 4.37 -10.53 8.71
N THR A 86 5.35 -10.74 9.59
CA THR A 86 5.12 -10.57 11.03
C THR A 86 4.83 -9.11 11.37
N TYR A 87 5.61 -8.17 10.82
CA TYR A 87 5.50 -6.76 11.17
C TYR A 87 4.40 -6.03 10.40
N ASN A 88 4.47 -5.96 9.07
CA ASN A 88 3.58 -5.11 8.27
C ASN A 88 2.19 -5.75 8.07
N LYS A 89 2.13 -7.04 7.73
CA LYS A 89 0.86 -7.76 7.61
C LYS A 89 0.20 -7.94 8.98
N GLY A 90 0.97 -8.25 10.02
CA GLY A 90 0.49 -8.25 11.41
C GLY A 90 -0.11 -6.90 11.84
N ALA A 91 0.60 -5.78 11.60
CA ALA A 91 0.07 -4.44 11.89
C ALA A 91 -1.20 -4.13 11.10
N SER A 92 -1.30 -4.57 9.85
CA SER A 92 -2.49 -4.40 9.02
C SER A 92 -3.69 -5.18 9.55
N MET A 93 -3.48 -6.39 10.06
CA MET A 93 -4.52 -7.19 10.72
C MET A 93 -5.01 -6.51 12.01
N VAL A 94 -4.09 -5.97 12.80
CA VAL A 94 -4.44 -5.22 14.03
C VAL A 94 -5.26 -3.97 13.69
N ARG A 95 -4.86 -3.22 12.65
CA ARG A 95 -5.61 -2.04 12.18
C ARG A 95 -7.01 -2.41 11.68
N MET A 96 -7.13 -3.50 10.92
CA MET A 96 -8.42 -4.00 10.45
C MET A 96 -9.32 -4.43 11.63
N LEU A 97 -8.77 -5.14 12.62
CA LEU A 97 -9.47 -5.55 13.83
C LEU A 97 -9.98 -4.34 14.62
N SER A 98 -9.14 -3.33 14.84
CA SER A 98 -9.54 -2.08 15.49
C SER A 98 -10.66 -1.35 14.72
N SER A 99 -10.57 -1.35 13.38
CA SER A 99 -11.55 -0.69 12.51
C SER A 99 -12.97 -1.27 12.67
N PHE A 100 -13.14 -2.60 12.65
CA PHE A 100 -14.48 -3.20 12.76
C PHE A 100 -14.98 -3.36 14.21
N LEU A 101 -14.12 -3.22 15.22
CA LEU A 101 -14.49 -3.28 16.64
C LEU A 101 -14.73 -1.92 17.30
N SER A 102 -14.34 -0.82 16.66
CA SER A 102 -14.12 0.50 17.26
C SER A 102 -12.91 0.57 18.20
N GLU A 103 -12.28 1.74 18.25
CA GLU A 103 -11.07 1.99 19.03
C GLU A 103 -11.26 1.75 20.53
N ASN A 104 -12.38 2.18 21.11
CA ASN A 104 -12.65 2.01 22.54
C ASN A 104 -12.75 0.54 22.94
N LEU A 105 -13.46 -0.27 22.15
CA LEU A 105 -13.59 -1.70 22.41
C LEU A 105 -12.25 -2.40 22.21
N PHE A 106 -11.53 -2.03 21.16
CA PHE A 106 -10.20 -2.56 20.85
C PHE A 106 -9.21 -2.32 21.99
N ILE A 107 -9.13 -1.09 22.50
CA ILE A 107 -8.26 -0.72 23.63
C ILE A 107 -8.66 -1.46 24.90
N SER A 108 -9.97 -1.57 25.18
CA SER A 108 -10.47 -2.29 26.36
C SER A 108 -10.10 -3.78 26.33
N ALA A 109 -10.29 -4.44 25.19
CA ALA A 109 -9.91 -5.83 25.00
C ALA A 109 -8.40 -6.04 25.14
N LEU A 110 -7.60 -5.15 24.53
CA LEU A 110 -6.14 -5.20 24.61
C LEU A 110 -5.64 -5.00 26.04
N LYS A 111 -6.24 -4.05 26.78
CA LYS A 111 -5.92 -3.82 28.20
C LYS A 111 -6.19 -5.08 29.03
N SER A 112 -7.35 -5.70 28.86
CA SER A 112 -7.71 -6.95 29.55
C SER A 112 -6.71 -8.08 29.25
N TYR A 113 -6.31 -8.22 27.99
CA TYR A 113 -5.29 -9.18 27.58
C TYR A 113 -3.94 -8.92 28.25
N LEU A 114 -3.44 -7.67 28.20
CA LEU A 114 -2.14 -7.30 28.77
C LEU A 114 -2.11 -7.48 30.31
N GLU A 115 -3.19 -7.12 31.00
CA GLU A 115 -3.30 -7.32 32.45
C GLU A 115 -3.32 -8.81 32.81
N THR A 116 -4.06 -9.63 32.06
CA THR A 116 -4.19 -11.07 32.32
C THR A 116 -2.87 -11.82 32.12
N PHE A 117 -2.14 -11.48 31.06
CA PHE A 117 -0.88 -12.15 30.71
C PHE A 117 0.38 -11.44 31.22
N SER A 118 0.22 -10.46 32.11
CA SER A 118 1.34 -9.74 32.72
C SER A 118 2.36 -10.71 33.34
N TYR A 119 3.63 -10.55 32.97
CA TYR A 119 4.75 -11.40 33.41
C TYR A 119 4.63 -12.89 33.01
N SER A 120 3.83 -13.21 31.99
CA SER A 120 3.64 -14.58 31.48
C SER A 120 3.70 -14.62 29.95
N ASN A 121 3.35 -15.76 29.35
CA ASN A 121 3.32 -15.96 27.91
C ASN A 121 1.88 -16.16 27.43
N ALA A 122 1.61 -15.81 26.18
CA ALA A 122 0.31 -15.98 25.54
C ALA A 122 0.46 -16.59 24.14
N LYS A 123 -0.61 -17.21 23.66
CA LYS A 123 -0.76 -17.66 22.28
C LYS A 123 -1.80 -16.82 21.56
N GLN A 124 -1.85 -16.93 20.22
CA GLN A 124 -2.83 -16.21 19.39
C GLN A 124 -4.28 -16.36 19.91
N ASP A 125 -4.69 -17.58 20.27
CA ASP A 125 -6.05 -17.85 20.74
C ASP A 125 -6.39 -17.14 22.06
N ASP A 126 -5.38 -16.84 22.88
CA ASP A 126 -5.57 -16.07 24.10
C ASP A 126 -5.94 -14.62 23.78
N LEU A 127 -5.29 -14.01 22.77
CA LEU A 127 -5.64 -12.68 22.28
C LEU A 127 -7.10 -12.65 21.82
N TRP A 128 -7.49 -13.59 20.95
CA TRP A 128 -8.86 -13.67 20.42
C TRP A 128 -9.91 -13.86 21.51
N ARG A 129 -9.58 -14.57 22.60
CA ARG A 129 -10.49 -14.73 23.75
C ARG A 129 -10.82 -13.40 24.40
N HIS A 130 -9.84 -12.53 24.65
CA HIS A 130 -10.09 -11.22 25.26
C HIS A 130 -10.89 -10.29 24.34
N PHE A 131 -10.65 -10.33 23.03
CA PHE A 131 -11.47 -9.60 22.07
C PHE A 131 -12.90 -10.15 21.98
N GLN A 132 -13.08 -11.47 22.05
CA GLN A 132 -14.41 -12.09 22.08
C GLN A 132 -15.17 -11.68 23.35
N MET A 133 -14.53 -11.71 24.53
CA MET A 133 -15.14 -11.27 25.79
C MET A 133 -15.63 -9.82 25.70
N ALA A 134 -14.80 -8.91 25.16
CA ALA A 134 -15.19 -7.51 25.00
C ALA A 134 -16.39 -7.34 24.04
N ILE A 135 -16.47 -8.17 23.00
CA ILE A 135 -17.64 -8.20 22.10
C ILE A 135 -18.87 -8.74 22.81
N ASP A 136 -18.74 -9.81 23.61
CA ASP A 136 -19.86 -10.45 24.32
C ASP A 136 -20.43 -9.56 25.44
N ASP A 137 -19.61 -8.66 26.01
CA ASP A 137 -19.99 -7.68 27.04
C ASP A 137 -20.83 -6.50 26.50
N GLN A 138 -21.10 -6.44 25.19
CA GLN A 138 -21.89 -5.40 24.55
C GLN A 138 -22.82 -5.96 23.46
N SER A 139 -23.83 -5.19 23.05
CA SER A 139 -24.84 -5.63 22.06
C SER A 139 -24.91 -4.78 20.79
N LYS A 140 -23.99 -3.82 20.60
CA LYS A 140 -23.97 -2.88 19.47
C LYS A 140 -23.30 -3.46 18.23
N ILE A 141 -22.19 -4.16 18.41
CA ILE A 141 -21.41 -4.79 17.33
C ILE A 141 -21.81 -6.26 17.25
N VAL A 142 -22.32 -6.66 16.08
CA VAL A 142 -22.68 -8.04 15.78
C VAL A 142 -21.76 -8.55 14.68
N LEU A 143 -20.99 -9.59 14.99
CA LEU A 143 -20.04 -10.22 14.07
C LEU A 143 -20.69 -11.42 13.34
N PRO A 144 -20.30 -11.72 12.10
CA PRO A 144 -20.82 -12.88 11.35
C PRO A 144 -20.30 -14.22 11.88
N ALA A 145 -19.21 -14.20 12.64
CA ALA A 145 -18.56 -15.35 13.27
C ALA A 145 -17.79 -14.89 14.52
N THR A 146 -17.22 -15.83 15.28
CA THR A 146 -16.37 -15.49 16.42
C THR A 146 -15.13 -14.70 15.97
N VAL A 147 -14.58 -13.86 16.85
CA VAL A 147 -13.34 -13.10 16.56
C VAL A 147 -12.24 -14.05 16.11
N LYS A 148 -12.12 -15.21 16.78
CA LYS A 148 -11.19 -16.28 16.38
C LYS A 148 -11.40 -16.71 14.94
N SER A 149 -12.63 -17.07 14.54
CA SER A 149 -12.91 -17.55 13.18
C SER A 149 -12.60 -16.49 12.12
N ILE A 150 -12.88 -15.23 12.43
CA ILE A 150 -12.58 -14.11 11.53
C ILE A 150 -11.07 -13.95 11.39
N MET A 151 -10.36 -13.79 12.51
CA MET A 151 -8.93 -13.50 12.49
C MET A 151 -8.08 -14.69 12.06
N ASP A 152 -8.49 -15.92 12.34
CA ASP A 152 -7.82 -17.13 11.84
C ASP A 152 -7.83 -17.19 10.31
N SER A 153 -8.90 -16.71 9.67
CA SER A 153 -8.95 -16.62 8.21
C SER A 153 -7.86 -15.70 7.65
N TRP A 154 -7.40 -14.71 8.43
CA TRP A 154 -6.33 -13.78 8.05
C TRP A 154 -4.94 -14.26 8.48
N THR A 155 -4.79 -14.76 9.70
CA THR A 155 -3.46 -15.07 10.28
C THR A 155 -2.87 -16.39 9.82
N TYR A 156 -3.71 -17.39 9.51
CA TYR A 156 -3.26 -18.74 9.13
C TYR A 156 -3.20 -18.97 7.61
N GLN A 157 -3.61 -18.00 6.80
CA GLN A 157 -3.56 -18.08 5.35
C GLN A 157 -2.44 -17.18 4.80
N SER A 158 -1.74 -17.67 3.77
CA SER A 158 -0.81 -16.87 2.98
C SER A 158 -1.58 -15.99 1.99
N GLY A 159 -0.99 -14.87 1.55
CA GLY A 159 -1.65 -13.94 0.65
C GLY A 159 -2.81 -13.16 1.28
N PHE A 160 -3.63 -12.60 0.40
CA PHE A 160 -4.82 -11.81 0.70
C PHE A 160 -5.81 -11.86 -0.48
N PRO A 161 -7.08 -11.48 -0.29
CA PRO A 161 -8.05 -11.51 -1.38
C PRO A 161 -8.03 -10.25 -2.26
N VAL A 162 -8.36 -10.42 -3.54
CA VAL A 162 -8.93 -9.37 -4.39
C VAL A 162 -10.44 -9.41 -4.26
N ILE A 163 -11.03 -8.28 -3.89
CA ILE A 163 -12.48 -8.10 -3.79
C ILE A 163 -12.99 -7.43 -5.06
N THR A 164 -13.73 -8.16 -5.88
CA THR A 164 -14.33 -7.63 -7.11
C THR A 164 -15.80 -7.30 -6.91
N LEU A 165 -16.18 -6.04 -7.09
CA LEU A 165 -17.58 -5.59 -7.12
C LEU A 165 -18.05 -5.45 -8.57
N ASN A 166 -19.11 -6.19 -8.92
CA ASN A 166 -19.86 -5.92 -10.13
C ASN A 166 -20.96 -4.89 -9.80
N VAL A 167 -20.73 -3.63 -10.13
CA VAL A 167 -21.65 -2.54 -9.77
C VAL A 167 -22.97 -2.61 -10.56
N SER A 168 -22.98 -3.31 -11.68
CA SER A 168 -24.19 -3.52 -12.50
C SER A 168 -25.20 -4.46 -11.81
N THR A 169 -24.71 -5.39 -10.98
CA THR A 169 -25.50 -6.43 -10.32
C THR A 169 -25.42 -6.39 -8.80
N GLY A 170 -24.52 -5.60 -8.21
CA GLY A 170 -24.28 -5.55 -6.77
C GLY A 170 -23.62 -6.82 -6.22
N VAL A 171 -23.19 -7.73 -7.10
CA VAL A 171 -22.53 -8.97 -6.68
C VAL A 171 -21.07 -8.66 -6.36
N MET A 172 -20.69 -8.96 -5.12
CA MET A 172 -19.30 -8.92 -4.67
C MET A 172 -18.73 -10.34 -4.65
N LYS A 173 -17.47 -10.47 -5.09
CA LYS A 173 -16.73 -11.73 -5.11
C LYS A 173 -15.35 -11.54 -4.52
N GLN A 174 -14.83 -12.59 -3.90
CA GLN A 174 -13.44 -12.67 -3.48
C GLN A 174 -12.72 -13.80 -4.20
N GLU A 175 -11.45 -13.57 -4.49
CA GLU A 175 -10.49 -14.60 -4.93
C GLU A 175 -9.11 -14.25 -4.37
N PRO A 176 -8.22 -15.22 -4.10
CA PRO A 176 -6.86 -14.91 -3.67
C PRO A 176 -6.12 -14.06 -4.71
N PHE A 177 -5.21 -13.19 -4.25
CA PHE A 177 -4.32 -12.43 -5.13
C PHE A 177 -3.13 -13.29 -5.58
N TYR A 178 -2.98 -13.39 -6.90
CA TYR A 178 -1.93 -14.10 -7.63
C TYR A 178 -1.10 -13.14 -8.48
N LEU A 179 0.22 -13.37 -8.50
CA LEU A 179 1.10 -12.70 -9.46
C LEU A 179 0.94 -13.29 -10.86
N GLY A 180 0.87 -12.41 -11.87
CA GLY A 180 0.78 -12.82 -13.27
C GLY A 180 -0.39 -13.78 -13.57
N LYS A 181 -1.60 -13.46 -13.08
CA LYS A 181 -2.78 -14.32 -13.19
C LYS A 181 -2.95 -14.82 -14.63
N VAL A 182 -3.00 -16.14 -14.81
CA VAL A 182 -3.25 -16.75 -16.13
C VAL A 182 -4.72 -17.17 -16.20
N LYS A 183 -5.41 -16.79 -17.28
CA LYS A 183 -6.78 -17.26 -17.54
C LYS A 183 -6.76 -18.80 -17.64
N ASN A 184 -7.59 -19.47 -16.84
CA ASN A 184 -7.75 -20.93 -16.80
C ASN A 184 -6.64 -21.75 -16.10
N GLN A 185 -5.78 -21.15 -15.27
CA GLN A 185 -5.04 -21.98 -14.31
C GLN A 185 -6.04 -22.58 -13.32
N THR A 186 -6.12 -23.91 -13.27
CA THR A 186 -6.61 -24.64 -12.09
C THR A 186 -5.61 -24.41 -10.97
N LEU A 187 -5.69 -23.22 -10.38
CA LEU A 187 -4.94 -22.89 -9.17
C LEU A 187 -5.42 -23.87 -8.11
N LEU A 188 -4.46 -24.51 -7.43
CA LEU A 188 -4.70 -25.48 -6.38
C LEU A 188 -5.78 -24.90 -5.45
N THR A 189 -6.96 -25.50 -5.47
CA THR A 189 -8.12 -25.07 -4.69
C THR A 189 -7.85 -25.38 -3.23
N HIS A 190 -7.05 -24.56 -2.58
CA HIS A 190 -7.26 -24.29 -1.18
C HIS A 190 -8.54 -23.45 -1.09
N ASN A 191 -9.45 -23.81 -0.18
CA ASN A 191 -10.66 -23.02 0.10
C ASN A 191 -10.26 -21.73 0.84
N ASP A 192 -9.50 -20.89 0.16
CA ASP A 192 -8.93 -19.66 0.69
C ASP A 192 -9.99 -18.57 0.62
N THR A 193 -10.96 -18.66 1.53
CA THR A 193 -11.94 -17.59 1.76
C THR A 193 -11.59 -16.89 3.05
N TRP A 194 -11.63 -15.56 3.00
CA TRP A 194 -11.49 -14.70 4.15
C TRP A 194 -12.87 -14.23 4.60
N ILE A 195 -13.03 -13.99 5.91
CA ILE A 195 -14.20 -13.29 6.42
C ILE A 195 -13.88 -11.80 6.39
N VAL A 196 -14.35 -11.13 5.33
CA VAL A 196 -13.89 -9.78 4.99
C VAL A 196 -14.84 -8.70 5.52
N PRO A 197 -14.38 -7.82 6.43
CA PRO A 197 -15.11 -6.62 6.79
C PRO A 197 -14.97 -5.58 5.66
N VAL A 198 -16.08 -5.17 5.06
CA VAL A 198 -16.10 -4.22 3.94
C VAL A 198 -16.75 -2.92 4.39
N LEU A 199 -15.92 -1.93 4.68
CA LEU A 199 -16.34 -0.54 4.79
C LEU A 199 -16.41 0.06 3.39
N TRP A 200 -17.49 0.80 3.10
CA TRP A 200 -17.73 1.32 1.77
C TRP A 200 -18.52 2.64 1.82
N MET A 201 -18.42 3.40 0.73
CA MET A 201 -19.21 4.61 0.51
C MET A 201 -19.90 4.55 -0.85
N LYS A 202 -20.98 5.29 -0.96
CA LYS A 202 -21.68 5.55 -2.23
C LYS A 202 -21.85 7.05 -2.38
N ASN A 203 -21.39 7.61 -3.48
CA ASN A 203 -21.58 9.02 -3.85
C ASN A 203 -21.16 10.01 -2.73
N GLY A 204 -20.00 9.81 -2.11
CA GLY A 204 -19.53 10.66 -1.00
C GLY A 204 -20.03 10.26 0.39
N ILE A 205 -21.03 9.37 0.48
CA ILE A 205 -21.71 9.04 1.75
C ILE A 205 -21.24 7.68 2.26
N THR A 206 -20.61 7.67 3.44
CA THR A 206 -20.23 6.46 4.17
C THR A 206 -21.45 5.59 4.48
N GLN A 207 -21.33 4.30 4.23
CA GLN A 207 -22.38 3.31 4.46
C GLN A 207 -22.01 2.40 5.64
N SER A 208 -22.99 1.63 6.12
CA SER A 208 -22.76 0.64 7.18
C SER A 208 -21.81 -0.46 6.72
N LEU A 209 -20.96 -0.92 7.64
CA LEU A 209 -20.08 -2.07 7.46
C LEU A 209 -20.89 -3.30 7.01
N VAL A 210 -20.40 -3.98 5.98
CA VAL A 210 -20.95 -5.27 5.54
C VAL A 210 -19.88 -6.36 5.59
N TRP A 211 -20.31 -7.62 5.65
CA TRP A 211 -19.41 -8.78 5.71
C TRP A 211 -19.54 -9.63 4.46
N LEU A 212 -18.41 -9.84 3.78
CA LEU A 212 -18.25 -10.86 2.75
C LEU A 212 -17.63 -12.10 3.41
N ASP A 213 -18.51 -12.98 3.89
CA ASP A 213 -18.21 -14.21 4.64
C ASP A 213 -18.15 -15.46 3.76
N LYS A 214 -18.36 -15.29 2.45
CA LYS A 214 -18.38 -16.36 1.43
C LYS A 214 -17.63 -15.89 0.19
N SER A 215 -17.38 -16.81 -0.75
CA SER A 215 -16.74 -16.49 -2.03
C SER A 215 -17.49 -15.45 -2.86
N SER A 216 -18.82 -15.37 -2.70
CA SER A 216 -19.65 -14.37 -3.35
C SER A 216 -20.91 -14.06 -2.54
N LYS A 217 -21.37 -12.80 -2.60
CA LYS A 217 -22.60 -12.32 -1.96
C LYS A 217 -23.20 -11.15 -2.74
N LEU A 218 -24.53 -11.04 -2.72
CA LEU A 218 -25.27 -9.95 -3.35
C LEU A 218 -25.49 -8.81 -2.34
N PHE A 219 -25.15 -7.59 -2.75
CA PHE A 219 -25.40 -6.34 -2.03
C PHE A 219 -26.18 -5.38 -2.96
N PRO A 220 -27.53 -5.47 -2.98
CA PRO A 220 -28.35 -4.66 -3.90
C PRO A 220 -28.12 -3.15 -3.75
N GLU A 221 -27.79 -2.68 -2.56
CA GLU A 221 -27.48 -1.29 -2.24
C GLU A 221 -26.22 -0.75 -2.95
N MET A 222 -25.30 -1.65 -3.34
CA MET A 222 -24.09 -1.33 -4.11
C MET A 222 -24.33 -1.32 -5.62
N GLN A 223 -25.54 -1.68 -6.08
CA GLN A 223 -25.89 -1.51 -7.49
C GLN A 223 -25.89 -0.02 -7.84
N ILE A 224 -25.26 0.31 -8.96
CA ILE A 224 -25.32 1.65 -9.53
C ILE A 224 -26.10 1.62 -10.83
N SER A 225 -26.83 2.68 -11.07
CA SER A 225 -27.57 2.88 -12.30
C SER A 225 -26.68 3.52 -13.37
N ASN A 226 -27.21 3.69 -14.58
CA ASN A 226 -26.52 4.47 -15.61
C ASN A 226 -26.51 5.98 -15.33
N PHE A 227 -27.12 6.50 -14.24
CA PHE A 227 -27.09 7.93 -13.92
C PHE A 227 -25.65 8.45 -13.75
N ASP A 228 -25.41 9.69 -14.16
CA ASP A 228 -24.07 10.26 -14.34
C ASP A 228 -23.28 10.48 -13.04
N HIS A 229 -23.88 10.23 -11.86
CA HIS A 229 -23.28 10.58 -10.56
C HIS A 229 -23.20 9.42 -9.58
N ASP A 230 -23.53 8.19 -10.00
CA ASP A 230 -23.43 7.03 -9.12
C ASP A 230 -22.05 6.36 -9.19
N TRP A 231 -21.37 6.25 -8.05
CA TRP A 231 -20.13 5.52 -7.87
C TRP A 231 -20.03 4.92 -6.46
N VAL A 232 -19.28 3.83 -6.34
CA VAL A 232 -19.08 3.09 -5.10
C VAL A 232 -17.59 2.91 -4.87
N ILE A 233 -17.13 3.17 -3.65
CA ILE A 233 -15.76 2.88 -3.21
C ILE A 233 -15.81 1.88 -2.07
N LEU A 234 -15.04 0.80 -2.19
CA LEU A 234 -14.84 -0.18 -1.13
C LEU A 234 -13.51 0.04 -0.39
N ASN A 235 -13.40 -0.60 0.78
CA ASN A 235 -12.25 -0.53 1.67
C ASN A 235 -12.00 0.88 2.20
N LEU A 236 -13.03 1.54 2.76
CA LEU A 236 -12.88 2.90 3.29
C LEU A 236 -11.68 3.04 4.21
N ASN A 237 -10.95 4.15 4.05
CA ASN A 237 -9.70 4.44 4.78
C ASN A 237 -8.58 3.40 4.60
N MET A 238 -8.72 2.44 3.67
CA MET A 238 -7.81 1.32 3.46
C MET A 238 -7.50 0.57 4.77
N THR A 239 -8.52 0.34 5.59
CA THR A 239 -8.34 -0.40 6.87
C THR A 239 -8.31 -1.91 6.67
N GLY A 240 -8.87 -2.41 5.57
CA GLY A 240 -8.87 -3.81 5.20
C GLY A 240 -7.61 -4.22 4.45
N TYR A 241 -7.12 -5.42 4.72
CA TYR A 241 -5.93 -6.00 4.10
C TYR A 241 -6.30 -6.74 2.80
N TYR A 242 -6.80 -6.02 1.81
CA TYR A 242 -7.23 -6.57 0.52
C TYR A 242 -7.20 -5.51 -0.58
N ARG A 243 -7.11 -5.96 -1.84
CA ARG A 243 -7.21 -5.09 -3.01
C ARG A 243 -8.63 -5.04 -3.54
N VAL A 244 -9.01 -3.92 -4.13
CA VAL A 244 -10.35 -3.72 -4.69
C VAL A 244 -10.32 -3.68 -6.20
N ASN A 245 -11.23 -4.42 -6.82
CA ASN A 245 -11.49 -4.40 -8.24
C ASN A 245 -12.96 -4.09 -8.52
N TYR A 246 -13.23 -3.49 -9.68
CA TYR A 246 -14.57 -3.20 -10.16
C TYR A 246 -14.76 -3.80 -11.56
N ASP A 247 -16.01 -4.04 -11.96
CA ASP A 247 -16.33 -4.31 -13.36
C ASP A 247 -16.09 -3.06 -14.24
N LYS A 248 -16.12 -3.23 -15.57
CA LYS A 248 -15.85 -2.14 -16.54
C LYS A 248 -16.72 -0.91 -16.29
N LEU A 249 -17.97 -1.08 -15.87
CA LEU A 249 -18.86 0.03 -15.52
C LEU A 249 -18.39 0.76 -14.26
N GLY A 250 -18.00 0.04 -13.20
CA GLY A 250 -17.52 0.64 -11.96
C GLY A 250 -16.25 1.47 -12.18
N TRP A 251 -15.26 0.91 -12.87
CA TRP A 251 -14.05 1.66 -13.23
C TRP A 251 -14.35 2.91 -14.07
N LYS A 252 -15.25 2.80 -15.06
CA LYS A 252 -15.68 3.94 -15.87
C LYS A 252 -16.32 5.04 -15.02
N LYS A 253 -17.21 4.68 -14.10
CA LYS A 253 -17.91 5.64 -13.22
C LYS A 253 -16.96 6.33 -12.24
N LEU A 254 -16.00 5.59 -11.68
CA LEU A 254 -14.95 6.16 -10.84
C LEU A 254 -14.06 7.14 -11.62
N ASN A 255 -13.64 6.77 -12.84
CA ASN A 255 -12.86 7.68 -13.69
C ASN A 255 -13.63 8.95 -14.05
N GLN A 256 -14.92 8.82 -14.40
CA GLN A 256 -15.78 9.98 -14.66
C GLN A 256 -15.90 10.90 -13.45
N GLN A 257 -16.00 10.36 -12.24
CA GLN A 257 -16.02 11.16 -11.02
C GLN A 257 -14.67 11.87 -10.79
N LEU A 258 -13.54 11.20 -10.98
CA LEU A 258 -12.22 11.79 -10.84
C LEU A 258 -12.00 12.96 -11.82
N GLU A 259 -12.39 12.79 -13.09
CA GLU A 259 -12.29 13.84 -14.10
C GLU A 259 -13.25 15.02 -13.84
N LYS A 260 -14.45 14.74 -13.30
CA LYS A 260 -15.44 15.78 -13.01
C LYS A 260 -15.11 16.57 -11.75
N ASP A 261 -14.85 15.86 -10.65
CA ASP A 261 -14.55 16.41 -9.33
C ASP A 261 -13.85 15.34 -8.49
N HIS A 262 -12.52 15.28 -8.59
CA HIS A 262 -11.70 14.35 -7.82
C HIS A 262 -11.78 14.60 -6.31
N LYS A 263 -12.13 15.81 -5.85
CA LYS A 263 -12.17 16.17 -4.42
C LYS A 263 -13.36 15.54 -3.70
N ALA A 264 -14.38 15.08 -4.43
CA ALA A 264 -15.45 14.24 -3.90
C ALA A 264 -14.95 12.86 -3.42
N ILE A 265 -13.78 12.42 -3.90
CA ILE A 265 -13.11 11.19 -3.46
C ILE A 265 -11.95 11.57 -2.53
N PRO A 266 -11.95 11.10 -1.26
CA PRO A 266 -10.86 11.40 -0.32
C PRO A 266 -9.47 11.00 -0.87
N VAL A 267 -8.43 11.72 -0.45
CA VAL A 267 -7.03 11.52 -0.87
C VAL A 267 -6.62 10.04 -0.82
N ILE A 268 -6.87 9.37 0.32
CA ILE A 268 -6.56 7.95 0.53
C ILE A 268 -7.22 7.03 -0.50
N HIS A 269 -8.39 7.38 -1.02
CA HIS A 269 -9.07 6.58 -2.03
C HIS A 269 -8.60 6.88 -3.45
N ARG A 270 -8.15 8.10 -3.73
CA ARG A 270 -7.45 8.40 -4.98
C ARG A 270 -6.15 7.59 -5.09
N LEU A 271 -5.39 7.52 -4.00
CA LEU A 271 -4.22 6.64 -3.85
C LEU A 271 -4.57 5.17 -4.11
N GLN A 272 -5.57 4.66 -3.40
CA GLN A 272 -6.01 3.27 -3.52
C GLN A 272 -6.40 2.90 -4.95
N LEU A 273 -7.21 3.74 -5.61
CA LEU A 273 -7.70 3.46 -6.96
C LEU A 273 -6.55 3.32 -7.96
N ILE A 274 -5.55 4.20 -7.86
CA ILE A 274 -4.35 4.16 -8.70
C ILE A 274 -3.54 2.90 -8.38
N ASP A 275 -3.21 2.67 -7.10
CA ASP A 275 -2.39 1.54 -6.69
C ASP A 275 -3.01 0.18 -7.05
N ASP A 276 -4.30 0.01 -6.76
CA ASP A 276 -5.05 -1.19 -7.08
C ASP A 276 -5.12 -1.38 -8.60
N ALA A 277 -5.48 -0.36 -9.38
CA ALA A 277 -5.60 -0.52 -10.83
C ALA A 277 -4.27 -0.91 -11.51
N PHE A 278 -3.15 -0.27 -11.15
CA PHE A 278 -1.85 -0.63 -11.71
C PHE A 278 -1.40 -2.02 -11.25
N SER A 279 -1.58 -2.35 -9.97
CA SER A 279 -1.23 -3.68 -9.43
C SER A 279 -2.07 -4.79 -10.06
N LEU A 280 -3.37 -4.56 -10.26
CA LEU A 280 -4.30 -5.49 -10.89
C LEU A 280 -4.00 -5.66 -12.38
N SER A 281 -3.65 -4.56 -13.08
CA SER A 281 -3.28 -4.63 -14.49
C SER A 281 -1.98 -5.40 -14.70
N LYS A 282 -0.93 -5.09 -13.91
CA LYS A 282 0.36 -5.79 -13.95
C LYS A 282 0.21 -7.31 -13.76
N ASN A 283 -0.81 -7.72 -13.01
CA ASN A 283 -1.07 -9.12 -12.70
C ASN A 283 -2.27 -9.70 -13.48
N ASN A 284 -2.65 -9.10 -14.61
CA ASN A 284 -3.65 -9.59 -15.58
C ASN A 284 -5.11 -9.71 -15.06
N TYR A 285 -5.50 -8.95 -14.04
CA TYR A 285 -6.89 -8.86 -13.59
C TYR A 285 -7.71 -7.90 -14.44
N ILE A 286 -7.09 -6.81 -14.89
CA ILE A 286 -7.71 -5.77 -15.72
C ILE A 286 -6.80 -5.36 -16.89
N GLU A 287 -7.39 -4.72 -17.89
CA GLU A 287 -6.69 -4.13 -19.04
C GLU A 287 -5.87 -2.90 -18.58
N ILE A 288 -4.66 -2.71 -19.11
CA ILE A 288 -3.77 -1.59 -18.72
C ILE A 288 -4.38 -0.23 -19.03
N GLU A 289 -5.21 -0.16 -20.06
CA GLU A 289 -6.00 0.99 -20.45
C GLU A 289 -6.89 1.49 -19.30
N THR A 290 -7.41 0.58 -18.46
CA THR A 290 -8.22 0.95 -17.29
C THR A 290 -7.38 1.71 -16.26
N ALA A 291 -6.14 1.29 -16.01
CA ALA A 291 -5.23 1.97 -15.10
C ALA A 291 -4.72 3.31 -15.68
N LEU A 292 -4.42 3.35 -16.97
CA LEU A 292 -4.00 4.57 -17.67
C LEU A 292 -5.13 5.60 -17.79
N ASP A 293 -6.38 5.16 -17.92
CA ASP A 293 -7.52 6.07 -17.92
C ASP A 293 -7.62 6.85 -16.60
N LEU A 294 -7.35 6.20 -15.46
CA LEU A 294 -7.34 6.86 -14.15
C LEU A 294 -6.25 7.95 -14.02
N THR A 295 -5.26 8.00 -14.90
CA THR A 295 -4.25 9.08 -14.85
C THR A 295 -4.69 10.35 -15.56
N LYS A 296 -5.84 10.35 -16.25
CA LYS A 296 -6.32 11.50 -17.05
C LYS A 296 -6.63 12.74 -16.20
N TYR A 297 -7.20 12.55 -15.02
CA TYR A 297 -7.57 13.64 -14.12
C TYR A 297 -6.37 14.31 -13.43
N LEU A 298 -5.19 13.69 -13.47
CA LEU A 298 -4.03 14.11 -12.67
C LEU A 298 -3.59 15.56 -12.96
N ALA A 299 -3.91 16.13 -14.13
CA ALA A 299 -3.63 17.54 -14.39
C ALA A 299 -4.26 18.50 -13.36
N GLU A 300 -5.34 18.08 -12.69
CA GLU A 300 -6.04 18.82 -11.64
C GLU A 300 -5.71 18.31 -10.23
N GLU A 301 -4.94 17.22 -10.09
CA GLU A 301 -4.57 16.63 -8.80
C GLU A 301 -3.53 17.49 -8.08
N ASP A 302 -3.85 17.95 -6.86
CA ASP A 302 -3.02 18.84 -6.04
C ASP A 302 -2.33 18.14 -4.86
N GLU A 303 -2.63 16.87 -4.59
CA GLU A 303 -2.03 16.12 -3.47
C GLU A 303 -0.75 15.38 -3.88
N ILE A 304 0.37 15.77 -3.26
CA ILE A 304 1.70 15.21 -3.58
C ILE A 304 1.78 13.69 -3.33
N ILE A 305 1.05 13.18 -2.34
CA ILE A 305 1.08 11.75 -2.04
C ILE A 305 0.43 10.93 -3.17
N VAL A 306 -0.61 11.48 -3.83
CA VAL A 306 -1.25 10.82 -4.97
C VAL A 306 -0.27 10.72 -6.14
N TRP A 307 0.44 11.81 -6.42
CA TRP A 307 1.53 11.84 -7.39
C TRP A 307 2.64 10.83 -7.07
N HIS A 308 3.04 10.71 -5.80
CA HIS A 308 4.02 9.72 -5.39
C HIS A 308 3.57 8.29 -5.74
N THR A 309 2.32 7.93 -5.45
CA THR A 309 1.77 6.61 -5.79
C THR A 309 1.69 6.35 -7.28
N VAL A 310 1.34 7.36 -8.09
CA VAL A 310 1.39 7.27 -9.56
C VAL A 310 2.81 6.95 -10.02
N LEU A 311 3.81 7.68 -9.52
CA LEU A 311 5.20 7.49 -9.92
C LEU A 311 5.73 6.11 -9.51
N VAL A 312 5.44 5.65 -8.29
CA VAL A 312 5.88 4.32 -7.83
C VAL A 312 5.29 3.20 -8.69
N ASN A 313 4.04 3.33 -9.12
CA ASN A 313 3.37 2.33 -9.96
C ASN A 313 3.81 2.39 -11.44
N LEU A 314 4.09 3.59 -11.96
CA LEU A 314 4.64 3.75 -13.31
C LEU A 314 6.13 3.40 -13.41
N LEU A 315 6.89 3.56 -12.31
CA LEU A 315 8.33 3.35 -12.21
C LEU A 315 8.69 2.30 -11.15
N PRO A 316 8.27 1.04 -11.31
CA PRO A 316 8.59 0.00 -10.34
C PRO A 316 10.11 -0.17 -10.19
N SER A 317 10.56 -0.51 -8.98
CA SER A 317 12.00 -0.69 -8.65
C SER A 317 12.77 -1.64 -9.58
N ASN A 318 12.07 -2.58 -10.22
CA ASN A 318 12.65 -3.56 -11.14
C ASN A 318 12.83 -3.02 -12.57
N PHE A 319 12.53 -1.73 -12.80
CA PHE A 319 12.77 -1.07 -14.09
C PHE A 319 14.25 -1.09 -14.50
N VAL A 320 15.16 -1.13 -13.52
CA VAL A 320 16.62 -1.24 -13.75
C VAL A 320 17.03 -2.63 -14.27
N SER A 321 16.16 -3.63 -14.24
CA SER A 321 16.40 -4.90 -14.97
C SER A 321 15.79 -4.94 -16.37
N ASP A 322 14.85 -4.04 -16.69
CA ASP A 322 14.14 -3.94 -17.98
C ASP A 322 14.76 -2.89 -18.93
N VAL A 323 16.09 -2.71 -18.84
CA VAL A 323 16.90 -1.67 -19.51
C VAL A 323 16.97 -1.85 -21.05
N GLY A 324 16.11 -2.68 -21.62
CA GLY A 324 15.91 -2.79 -23.06
C GLY A 324 14.86 -1.82 -23.63
N ASN A 325 13.98 -1.22 -22.81
CA ASN A 325 12.76 -0.60 -23.35
C ASN A 325 12.82 0.95 -23.41
N TYR A 326 13.49 1.49 -24.44
CA TYR A 326 13.55 2.93 -24.75
C TYR A 326 12.14 3.57 -24.89
N ASP A 327 11.15 2.77 -25.27
CA ASP A 327 9.77 3.21 -25.45
C ASP A 327 9.11 3.57 -24.11
N THR A 328 9.48 2.91 -23.00
CA THR A 328 8.89 3.21 -21.69
C THR A 328 9.43 4.51 -21.09
N TYR A 329 10.71 4.84 -21.33
CA TYR A 329 11.26 6.15 -20.99
C TYR A 329 10.58 7.28 -21.79
N THR A 330 10.26 7.02 -23.06
CA THR A 330 9.52 7.99 -23.91
C THR A 330 8.10 8.20 -23.39
N LEU A 331 7.40 7.14 -23.00
CA LEU A 331 6.06 7.23 -22.39
C LEU A 331 6.08 7.93 -21.03
N LEU A 332 7.09 7.68 -20.20
CA LEU A 332 7.32 8.41 -18.95
C LEU A 332 7.56 9.89 -19.22
N LYS A 333 8.43 10.22 -20.19
CA LYS A 333 8.71 11.60 -20.60
C LYS A 333 7.45 12.29 -21.10
N LEU A 334 6.60 11.61 -21.87
CA LEU A 334 5.31 12.13 -22.33
C LEU A 334 4.32 12.36 -21.19
N CYS A 335 4.21 11.41 -20.25
CA CYS A 335 3.34 11.54 -19.08
C CYS A 335 3.82 12.68 -18.16
N LEU A 336 5.10 12.68 -17.80
CA LEU A 336 5.72 13.74 -17.02
C LEU A 336 5.63 15.08 -17.72
N ALA A 337 5.87 15.18 -19.03
CA ALA A 337 5.76 16.43 -19.78
C ALA A 337 4.32 16.95 -19.86
N LYS A 338 3.34 16.06 -20.03
CA LYS A 338 1.92 16.42 -20.12
C LYS A 338 1.41 16.99 -18.78
N HIS A 339 1.87 16.45 -17.66
CA HIS A 339 1.44 16.86 -16.33
C HIS A 339 2.48 17.68 -15.55
N PHE A 340 3.56 18.06 -16.24
CA PHE A 340 4.72 18.78 -15.71
C PHE A 340 4.34 20.06 -14.98
N PRO A 341 3.49 20.96 -15.53
CA PRO A 341 3.21 22.24 -14.90
C PRO A 341 2.49 22.07 -13.56
N THR A 342 1.57 21.11 -13.46
CA THR A 342 0.83 20.79 -12.24
C THR A 342 1.79 20.25 -11.17
N LEU A 343 2.64 19.28 -11.52
CA LEU A 343 3.63 18.72 -10.62
C LEU A 343 4.60 19.80 -10.12
N ILE A 344 5.13 20.65 -11.01
CA ILE A 344 5.96 21.81 -10.62
C ILE A 344 5.19 22.75 -9.69
N SER A 345 3.93 23.07 -9.99
CA SER A 345 3.15 24.00 -9.19
C SER A 345 2.88 23.48 -7.76
N ILE A 346 2.58 22.20 -7.58
CA ILE A 346 2.40 21.56 -6.28
C ILE A 346 3.70 21.57 -5.51
N LEU A 347 4.80 21.21 -6.16
CA LEU A 347 6.13 21.20 -5.57
C LEU A 347 6.59 22.62 -5.20
N LEU A 348 6.16 23.66 -5.92
CA LEU A 348 6.40 25.05 -5.57
C LEU A 348 5.46 25.59 -4.47
N LEU A 349 4.20 25.14 -4.43
CA LEU A 349 3.18 25.51 -3.44
C LEU A 349 3.45 24.84 -2.08
N CYS A 350 3.83 23.57 -2.10
CA CYS A 350 4.40 22.86 -0.97
C CYS A 350 5.83 23.35 -0.76
N ARG A 351 6.01 24.52 -0.12
CA ARG A 351 7.30 24.92 0.48
C ARG A 351 7.87 23.71 1.23
N TYR A 352 8.86 23.06 0.64
CA TYR A 352 9.19 21.67 0.94
C TYR A 352 9.63 21.41 2.37
N GLY A 353 9.25 20.22 2.87
CA GLY A 353 10.22 19.37 3.54
C GLY A 353 11.11 18.69 2.49
N ILE A 354 12.42 18.90 2.56
CA ILE A 354 13.45 18.42 1.59
C ILE A 354 13.30 16.93 1.23
N HIS A 355 12.73 16.12 2.13
CA HIS A 355 12.53 14.69 1.96
C HIS A 355 11.69 14.32 0.73
N SER A 356 10.59 15.02 0.44
CA SER A 356 9.70 14.63 -0.68
C SER A 356 10.34 14.88 -2.06
N LEU A 357 11.14 15.94 -2.19
CA LEU A 357 11.88 16.26 -3.43
C LEU A 357 12.98 15.22 -3.68
N VAL A 358 13.69 14.83 -2.61
CA VAL A 358 14.72 13.79 -2.66
C VAL A 358 14.11 12.44 -3.07
N THR A 359 12.93 12.08 -2.56
CA THR A 359 12.24 10.84 -2.94
C THR A 359 11.83 10.86 -4.41
N ILE A 360 11.26 11.95 -4.93
CA ILE A 360 10.90 12.09 -6.35
C ILE A 360 12.14 12.04 -7.24
N MET A 361 13.21 12.73 -6.85
CA MET A 361 14.49 12.71 -7.55
C MET A 361 15.09 11.30 -7.58
N TYR A 362 14.98 10.53 -6.51
CA TYR A 362 15.43 9.15 -6.48
C TYR A 362 14.55 8.24 -7.37
N LEU A 363 13.22 8.39 -7.31
CA LEU A 363 12.28 7.63 -8.14
C LEU A 363 12.50 7.86 -9.63
N ILE A 364 12.55 9.11 -10.06
CA ILE A 364 12.79 9.46 -11.48
C ILE A 364 14.26 9.18 -11.85
N GLY A 365 15.17 9.32 -10.89
CA GLY A 365 16.60 9.06 -11.05
C GLY A 365 16.93 7.61 -11.41
N ARG A 366 16.11 6.65 -10.97
CA ARG A 366 16.27 5.21 -11.28
C ARG A 366 16.29 4.89 -12.78
N THR A 367 15.78 5.77 -13.65
CA THR A 367 15.77 5.54 -15.10
C THR A 367 16.95 6.19 -15.83
N ILE A 368 17.82 6.91 -15.13
CA ILE A 368 18.93 7.66 -15.74
C ILE A 368 20.08 6.73 -16.06
N SER A 369 20.51 6.75 -17.32
CA SER A 369 21.70 6.02 -17.80
C SER A 369 22.60 6.87 -18.69
N THR A 370 22.20 8.12 -18.99
CA THR A 370 22.93 9.02 -19.90
C THR A 370 23.04 10.44 -19.34
N ASP A 371 24.06 11.18 -19.77
CA ASP A 371 24.20 12.60 -19.39
C ASP A 371 23.09 13.49 -19.94
N LEU A 372 22.51 13.12 -21.09
CA LEU A 372 21.34 13.81 -21.63
C LEU A 372 20.14 13.71 -20.66
N GLN A 373 19.88 12.51 -20.11
CA GLN A 373 18.83 12.30 -19.13
C GLN A 373 19.11 13.05 -17.81
N VAL A 374 20.37 13.12 -17.36
CA VAL A 374 20.75 13.95 -16.20
C VAL A 374 20.43 15.41 -16.47
N MET A 375 20.81 15.92 -17.64
CA MET A 375 20.60 17.32 -18.00
C MET A 375 19.12 17.67 -18.12
N GLU A 376 18.31 16.79 -18.71
CA GLU A 376 16.85 16.95 -18.81
C GLU A 376 16.18 16.95 -17.43
N LEU A 377 16.61 16.07 -16.52
CA LEU A 377 16.06 16.04 -15.16
C LEU A 377 16.57 17.19 -14.31
N GLN A 378 17.80 17.63 -14.51
CA GLN A 378 18.29 18.84 -13.89
C GLN A 378 17.46 20.06 -14.35
N GLN A 379 17.13 20.16 -15.63
CA GLN A 379 16.20 21.18 -16.12
C GLN A 379 14.80 21.03 -15.51
N PHE A 380 14.32 19.81 -15.29
CA PHE A 380 13.06 19.52 -14.59
C PHE A 380 13.08 20.07 -13.15
N PHE A 381 14.15 19.83 -12.38
CA PHE A 381 14.21 20.20 -10.96
C PHE A 381 14.65 21.64 -10.71
N ASN A 382 15.42 22.26 -11.61
CA ASN A 382 15.96 23.62 -11.43
C ASN A 382 14.93 24.69 -11.00
N PRO A 383 13.69 24.71 -11.55
CA PRO A 383 12.65 25.65 -11.11
C PRO A 383 12.20 25.43 -9.67
N MET A 384 12.34 24.21 -9.14
CA MET A 384 11.86 23.78 -7.81
C MET A 384 12.90 23.97 -6.70
N LEU A 385 14.12 24.38 -7.05
CA LEU A 385 15.28 24.34 -6.18
C LEU A 385 15.88 25.72 -5.96
N GLU A 386 16.31 25.98 -4.72
CA GLU A 386 17.20 27.09 -4.42
C GLU A 386 18.58 26.86 -5.03
N GLU A 387 19.34 27.94 -5.24
CA GLU A 387 20.61 27.91 -5.97
C GLU A 387 21.64 26.95 -5.36
N HIS A 388 21.69 26.85 -4.04
CA HIS A 388 22.56 25.91 -3.34
C HIS A 388 22.11 24.44 -3.53
N GLN A 389 20.80 24.20 -3.66
CA GLN A 389 20.24 22.85 -3.85
C GLN A 389 20.41 22.34 -5.28
N ARG A 390 20.47 23.23 -6.28
CA ARG A 390 20.70 22.85 -7.70
C ARG A 390 22.02 22.13 -7.90
N LEU A 391 23.08 22.56 -7.19
CA LEU A 391 24.39 21.91 -7.23
C LEU A 391 24.35 20.53 -6.57
N GLU A 392 23.66 20.40 -5.43
CA GLU A 392 23.51 19.13 -4.73
C GLU A 392 22.68 18.13 -5.56
N VAL A 393 21.60 18.58 -6.19
CA VAL A 393 20.77 17.75 -7.07
C VAL A 393 21.53 17.30 -8.30
N HIS A 394 22.33 18.16 -8.94
CA HIS A 394 23.17 17.73 -10.06
C HIS A 394 24.16 16.63 -9.64
N ALA A 395 24.84 16.81 -8.50
CA ALA A 395 25.76 15.81 -7.97
C ALA A 395 25.06 14.48 -7.64
N LYS A 396 23.85 14.55 -7.04
CA LYS A 396 23.04 13.36 -6.74
C LYS A 396 22.55 12.65 -8.00
N LEU A 397 22.08 13.37 -9.02
CA LEU A 397 21.66 12.79 -10.29
C LEU A 397 22.84 12.11 -11.01
N GLN A 398 24.04 12.70 -10.96
CA GLN A 398 25.25 12.09 -11.50
C GLN A 398 25.66 10.83 -10.72
N ALA A 399 25.55 10.85 -9.39
CA ALA A 399 25.79 9.67 -8.55
C ALA A 399 24.81 8.53 -8.89
N ILE A 400 23.50 8.83 -8.99
CA ILE A 400 22.46 7.87 -9.36
C ILE A 400 22.72 7.28 -10.75
N LYS A 401 23.09 8.11 -11.75
CA LYS A 401 23.46 7.62 -13.09
C LYS A 401 24.61 6.60 -13.02
N ASN A 402 25.66 6.91 -12.26
CA ASN A 402 26.84 6.04 -12.15
C ASN A 402 26.51 4.73 -11.43
N GLU A 403 25.67 4.78 -10.40
CA GLU A 403 25.13 3.61 -9.71
C GLU A 403 24.33 2.72 -10.67
N ASN A 404 23.41 3.32 -11.45
CA ASN A 404 22.62 2.60 -12.45
C ASN A 404 23.49 1.93 -13.53
N LEU A 405 24.53 2.61 -14.03
CA LEU A 405 25.49 2.06 -14.99
C LEU A 405 26.26 0.87 -14.40
N THR A 406 26.68 0.98 -13.13
CA THR A 406 27.38 -0.09 -12.42
C THR A 406 26.49 -1.32 -12.26
N ASN A 407 25.25 -1.12 -11.82
CA ASN A 407 24.26 -2.20 -11.66
C ASN A 407 23.94 -2.89 -13.00
N LYS A 408 23.87 -2.12 -14.10
CA LYS A 408 23.67 -2.66 -15.45
C LYS A 408 24.84 -3.53 -15.90
N ASN A 409 26.08 -3.08 -15.68
CA ASN A 409 27.29 -3.83 -16.04
C ASN A 409 27.40 -5.14 -15.24
N GLN A 410 27.09 -5.10 -13.95
CA GLN A 410 27.07 -6.28 -13.09
C GLN A 410 26.01 -7.30 -13.56
N SER A 411 24.80 -6.82 -13.85
CA SER A 411 23.70 -7.65 -14.37
C SER A 411 24.05 -8.30 -15.73
N ALA A 412 24.69 -7.55 -16.62
CA ALA A 412 25.16 -8.06 -17.91
C ALA A 412 26.25 -9.14 -17.75
N GLY A 413 27.18 -8.94 -16.81
CA GLY A 413 28.22 -9.93 -16.49
C GLY A 413 27.65 -11.24 -15.95
N ILE A 414 26.67 -11.15 -15.04
CA ILE A 414 25.95 -12.32 -14.50
C ILE A 414 25.19 -13.05 -15.61
N ALA A 415 24.46 -12.32 -16.46
CA ALA A 415 23.72 -12.90 -17.59
C ALA A 415 24.66 -13.59 -18.60
N ALA A 416 25.80 -12.99 -18.91
CA ALA A 416 26.81 -13.58 -19.79
C ALA A 416 27.44 -14.84 -19.18
N TRP A 417 27.69 -14.84 -17.87
CA TRP A 417 28.17 -16.02 -17.16
C TRP A 417 27.13 -17.13 -17.15
N LEU A 418 25.87 -16.83 -16.88
CA LEU A 418 24.78 -17.81 -16.90
C LEU A 418 24.64 -18.44 -18.29
N ARG A 419 24.54 -17.64 -19.36
CA ARG A 419 24.47 -18.15 -20.75
C ARG A 419 25.65 -19.03 -21.17
N LYS A 420 26.80 -18.92 -20.49
CA LYS A 420 27.98 -19.73 -20.78
C LYS A 420 27.98 -21.05 -19.99
N ASN A 421 27.21 -21.13 -18.90
CA ASN A 421 27.23 -22.25 -17.95
C ASN A 421 25.85 -22.92 -17.76
N THR A 422 24.84 -22.48 -18.51
CA THR A 422 23.54 -23.14 -18.74
C THR A 422 23.38 -23.34 -20.24
#